data_AF-A0A2J6SW03-F1
#
_entry.id   AF-A0A2J6SW03-F1
#
_cell.length_a   1.000
_cell.length_b   1.000
_cell.length_c   1.000
_cell.angle_alpha   90.00
_cell.angle_beta   90.00
_cell.angle_gamma   90.00
#
_symmetry.space_group_name_H-M   'P 1'
#
loop_
_entity.id
_entity.type
_entity.pdbx_description
1 polymer ?
#
loop_
_entity_poly.entity_id
_entity_poly.type
_entity_poly.pdbx_seq_one_letter_code
_entity_poly.pdbx_strand_id
1 'polypeptide(L)'
;MEDDRAQVDLGVAVDVEERVEEEAQKLPKRRSWGGGKQQKQLSKFRRTPRTLNQVPLEILNDPDINAAIALFPLNYSFEIHKTIHRIQTNESKKTLIMGDVIYGACCIDDYTARALGCDLLVYYAHSCLILVDITTIKTLYVFVDISIDIAHLLSTLEKNFPVGKSIAMVGIIQFNATLYGVRAPLEKAGYNALIPQIAPLSKGEILGCTFPRLDSIEGVDIILYLRDGRFHLESAMIHNPTIPAYRYDPYSRKLTRESYDRKEMHTPLRDAITSVKLAKKWGLILGSLGRQGNPHTMTMIEQKLKAQGILYVNLLLSEIFPGKLAMMDDVECWVQVACPRLSIDWGYGPHLKYFIRYANGTVVWQQVNYED
;
A
#
# COMPACT_ATOMS: atom_id res chain seq x y z
N MET A 1 17.58 -14.29 10.92
CA MET A 1 17.23 -13.81 9.56
C MET A 1 15.74 -14.07 9.23
N GLU A 2 15.02 -14.83 10.05
CA GLU A 2 13.56 -15.04 9.94
C GLU A 2 12.73 -13.99 10.71
N ASP A 3 13.26 -13.41 11.80
CA ASP A 3 12.51 -12.45 12.64
C ASP A 3 12.28 -11.06 12.00
N ASP A 4 13.04 -10.69 10.97
CA ASP A 4 12.91 -9.39 10.28
C ASP A 4 11.87 -9.40 9.14
N ARG A 5 11.44 -10.57 8.67
CA ARG A 5 10.55 -10.70 7.49
C ARG A 5 9.07 -10.80 7.85
N ALA A 6 8.76 -11.05 9.12
CA ALA A 6 7.39 -11.17 9.64
C ALA A 6 6.83 -9.87 10.24
N GLN A 7 7.67 -8.84 10.42
CA GLN A 7 7.17 -7.51 10.73
C GLN A 7 6.70 -6.84 9.45
N VAL A 8 5.38 -6.74 9.30
CA VAL A 8 4.81 -5.67 8.50
C VAL A 8 5.31 -4.38 9.15
N ASP A 9 6.37 -3.79 8.59
CA ASP A 9 7.13 -2.68 9.17
C ASP A 9 6.23 -1.43 9.25
N LEU A 10 5.49 -1.35 10.36
CA LEU A 10 4.80 -0.18 10.86
C LEU A 10 5.88 0.68 11.50
N GLY A 11 6.52 1.50 10.66
CA GLY A 11 7.75 2.23 10.98
C GLY A 11 7.80 2.78 12.40
N VAL A 12 8.90 2.46 13.09
CA VAL A 12 9.27 3.02 14.38
C VAL A 12 9.87 4.41 14.13
N ALA A 13 9.19 5.46 14.57
CA ALA A 13 9.77 6.81 14.64
C ALA A 13 9.79 7.27 16.10
N VAL A 14 10.95 7.83 16.48
CA VAL A 14 11.30 8.28 17.83
C VAL A 14 10.83 9.72 18.01
N ASP A 15 10.08 9.98 19.09
CA ASP A 15 9.58 11.31 19.46
C ASP A 15 10.72 12.27 19.84
N VAL A 16 10.79 13.42 19.18
CA VAL A 16 11.44 14.63 19.73
C VAL A 16 10.61 15.84 19.32
N GLU A 17 9.68 16.27 20.18
CA GLU A 17 9.08 17.61 20.12
C GLU A 17 9.72 18.50 21.20
N GLU A 18 10.66 19.36 20.82
CA GLU A 18 10.99 20.56 21.59
C GLU A 18 10.04 21.69 21.17
N ARG A 19 9.24 22.18 22.13
CA ARG A 19 8.36 23.34 21.96
C ARG A 19 9.18 24.63 22.05
N VAL A 20 9.13 25.45 21.00
CA VAL A 20 9.51 26.86 21.06
C VAL A 20 8.25 27.70 20.89
N GLU A 21 7.92 28.49 21.91
CA GLU A 21 6.82 29.46 21.90
C GLU A 21 7.30 30.77 21.26
N GLU A 22 6.61 31.26 20.23
CA GLU A 22 6.77 32.64 19.73
C GLU A 22 5.47 33.44 19.85
N GLU A 23 5.57 34.60 20.51
CA GLU A 23 4.51 35.56 20.77
C GLU A 23 4.11 36.35 19.50
N ALA A 24 2.82 36.30 19.13
CA ALA A 24 2.28 37.06 18.01
C ALA A 24 1.97 38.53 18.37
N GLN A 25 2.72 39.48 17.80
CA GLN A 25 2.43 40.91 17.85
C GLN A 25 1.23 41.29 16.95
N LYS A 26 0.26 42.05 17.50
CA LYS A 26 -0.95 42.53 16.79
C LYS A 26 -0.72 43.87 16.11
N LEU A 27 -1.04 43.96 14.81
CA LEU A 27 -1.16 45.23 14.06
C LEU A 27 -2.62 45.75 14.03
N PRO A 28 -2.84 47.09 13.98
CA PRO A 28 -4.16 47.67 14.22
C PRO A 28 -5.07 47.69 12.97
N LYS A 29 -6.39 47.52 13.21
CA LYS A 29 -7.45 47.58 12.20
C LYS A 29 -7.83 49.03 11.84
N ARG A 30 -7.89 49.35 10.54
CA ARG A 30 -8.51 50.58 10.02
C ARG A 30 -10.04 50.43 9.95
N ARG A 31 -10.76 51.48 10.38
CA ARG A 31 -12.22 51.67 10.26
C ARG A 31 -12.56 52.41 8.96
N SER A 32 -13.66 52.06 8.32
CA SER A 32 -14.39 52.93 7.39
C SER A 32 -15.88 52.57 7.37
N TRP A 33 -16.72 53.60 7.36
CA TRP A 33 -18.19 53.59 7.46
C TRP A 33 -18.87 53.54 6.09
N GLY A 34 -20.10 53.01 6.04
CA GLY A 34 -21.02 53.13 4.90
C GLY A 34 -22.35 52.43 5.17
N GLY A 35 -23.42 53.21 5.39
CA GLY A 35 -24.76 52.73 5.70
C GLY A 35 -25.60 52.36 4.47
N GLY A 36 -26.48 51.37 4.65
CA GLY A 36 -27.49 50.96 3.67
C GLY A 36 -28.49 49.98 4.29
N LYS A 37 -29.79 50.20 4.04
CA LYS A 37 -30.97 49.64 4.74
C LYS A 37 -31.07 48.11 4.71
N GLN A 38 -31.52 47.54 5.84
CA GLN A 38 -31.74 46.11 6.08
C GLN A 38 -33.00 45.56 5.40
N GLN A 39 -32.86 44.45 4.67
CA GLN A 39 -33.92 43.45 4.48
C GLN A 39 -33.53 42.20 5.27
N LYS A 40 -34.31 41.85 6.29
CA LYS A 40 -34.13 40.63 7.10
C LYS A 40 -34.52 39.40 6.28
N GLN A 41 -33.54 38.75 5.64
CA GLN A 41 -33.64 37.32 5.36
C GLN A 41 -33.33 36.56 6.66
N LEU A 42 -34.20 35.62 7.03
CA LEU A 42 -33.94 34.64 8.09
C LEU A 42 -32.77 33.75 7.66
N SER A 43 -31.55 34.12 8.06
CA SER A 43 -30.36 33.31 7.83
C SER A 43 -30.45 32.06 8.71
N LYS A 44 -30.52 30.87 8.09
CA LYS A 44 -30.18 29.61 8.78
C LYS A 44 -28.84 29.82 9.48
N PHE A 45 -28.77 29.48 10.78
CA PHE A 45 -27.56 29.61 11.60
C PHE A 45 -26.35 29.00 10.87
N ARG A 46 -25.49 29.85 10.30
CA ARG A 46 -24.18 29.43 9.79
C ARG A 46 -23.31 29.21 11.03
N ARG A 47 -23.18 27.95 11.45
CA ARG A 47 -22.24 27.57 12.52
C ARG A 47 -20.85 28.10 12.15
N THR A 48 -20.18 28.76 13.08
CA THR A 48 -18.82 29.25 12.89
C THR A 48 -17.89 28.09 12.50
N PRO A 49 -16.93 28.26 11.57
CA PRO A 49 -16.05 27.17 11.12
C PRO A 49 -15.33 26.46 12.27
N ARG A 50 -15.00 27.18 13.34
CA ARG A 50 -14.33 26.63 14.54
C ARG A 50 -15.17 25.63 15.34
N THR A 51 -16.50 25.79 15.37
CA THR A 51 -17.40 24.88 16.08
C THR A 51 -17.72 23.60 15.30
N LEU A 52 -17.41 23.55 14.00
CA LEU A 52 -17.65 22.37 13.15
C LEU A 52 -16.53 21.33 13.25
N ASN A 53 -15.35 21.73 13.72
CA ASN A 53 -14.16 20.87 13.81
C ASN A 53 -13.90 20.35 15.23
N GLN A 54 -14.70 20.75 16.22
CA GLN A 54 -14.58 20.25 17.58
C GLN A 54 -15.38 18.95 17.70
N VAL A 55 -14.65 17.85 17.93
CA VAL A 55 -15.26 16.55 18.23
C VAL A 55 -15.89 16.62 19.63
N PRO A 56 -17.16 16.21 19.80
CA PRO A 56 -17.81 16.12 21.10
C PRO A 56 -17.04 15.23 22.09
N LEU A 57 -17.05 15.62 23.37
CA LEU A 57 -16.40 14.84 24.44
C LEU A 57 -16.97 13.43 24.58
N GLU A 58 -18.25 13.24 24.25
CA GLU A 58 -18.91 11.94 24.25
C GLU A 58 -18.25 10.97 23.26
N ILE A 59 -17.79 11.45 22.11
CA ILE A 59 -17.07 10.62 21.12
C ILE A 59 -15.61 10.44 21.54
N LEU A 60 -14.95 11.52 22.00
CA LEU A 60 -13.54 11.49 22.39
C LEU A 60 -13.29 10.53 23.57
N ASN A 61 -14.20 10.49 24.53
CA ASN A 61 -14.07 9.71 25.76
C ASN A 61 -14.84 8.38 25.72
N ASP A 62 -15.42 8.00 24.56
CA ASP A 62 -16.13 6.73 24.42
C ASP A 62 -15.14 5.55 24.56
N PRO A 63 -15.34 4.66 25.55
CA PRO A 63 -14.40 3.57 25.82
C PRO A 63 -14.34 2.54 24.68
N ASP A 64 -15.46 2.28 23.99
CA ASP A 64 -15.53 1.29 22.93
C ASP A 64 -14.85 1.80 21.66
N ILE A 65 -15.05 3.09 21.32
CA ILE A 65 -14.34 3.74 20.21
C ILE A 65 -12.83 3.73 20.49
N ASN A 66 -12.41 4.10 21.70
CA ASN A 66 -10.98 4.15 22.03
C ASN A 66 -10.34 2.76 22.06
N ALA A 67 -11.06 1.73 22.52
CA ALA A 67 -10.61 0.35 22.45
C ALA A 67 -10.44 -0.13 20.99
N ALA A 68 -11.38 0.21 20.11
CA ALA A 68 -11.27 -0.10 18.69
C ALA A 68 -10.12 0.67 18.01
N ILE A 69 -9.93 1.95 18.34
CA ILE A 69 -8.80 2.76 17.85
C ILE A 69 -7.46 2.17 18.28
N ALA A 70 -7.37 1.63 19.50
CA ALA A 70 -6.15 1.03 20.02
C ALA A 70 -5.70 -0.24 19.27
N LEU A 71 -6.56 -0.84 18.44
CA LEU A 71 -6.19 -1.94 17.55
C LEU A 71 -5.41 -1.46 16.31
N PHE A 72 -5.50 -0.17 15.97
CA PHE A 72 -4.76 0.39 14.85
C PHE A 72 -3.34 0.77 15.25
N PRO A 73 -2.40 0.80 14.30
CA PRO A 73 -1.03 1.22 14.58
C PRO A 73 -0.99 2.67 15.10
N LEU A 74 -0.32 2.86 16.25
CA LEU A 74 -0.27 4.15 16.96
C LEU A 74 0.45 5.26 16.16
N ASN A 75 1.26 4.89 15.18
CA ASN A 75 1.98 5.82 14.30
C ASN A 75 1.07 6.50 13.26
N TYR A 76 -0.21 6.13 13.16
CA TYR A 76 -1.18 6.78 12.29
C TYR A 76 -2.32 7.44 13.08
N SER A 77 -2.40 8.76 13.00
CA SER A 77 -3.61 9.49 13.39
C SER A 77 -4.60 9.51 12.23
N PHE A 78 -5.41 8.45 12.09
CA PHE A 78 -6.47 8.36 11.08
C PHE A 78 -7.67 9.29 11.34
N GLU A 79 -7.59 10.16 12.35
CA GLU A 79 -8.66 11.09 12.72
C GLU A 79 -10.03 10.39 12.90
N ILE A 80 -10.01 9.17 13.46
CA ILE A 80 -11.20 8.31 13.55
C ILE A 80 -12.33 9.00 14.33
N HIS A 81 -12.03 9.67 15.45
CA HIS A 81 -13.06 10.41 16.19
C HIS A 81 -13.71 11.52 15.36
N LYS A 82 -12.92 12.27 14.56
CA LYS A 82 -13.46 13.31 13.66
C LYS A 82 -14.32 12.70 12.57
N THR A 83 -13.93 11.53 12.08
CA THR A 83 -14.67 10.78 11.06
C THR A 83 -16.01 10.30 11.61
N ILE A 84 -16.03 9.68 12.79
CA ILE A 84 -17.25 9.27 13.48
C ILE A 84 -18.15 10.47 13.72
N HIS A 85 -17.59 11.58 14.24
CA HIS A 85 -18.34 12.82 14.41
C HIS A 85 -18.96 13.30 13.09
N ARG A 86 -18.17 13.28 12.00
CA ARG A 86 -18.66 13.69 10.69
C ARG A 86 -19.78 12.77 10.20
N ILE A 87 -19.64 11.47 10.34
CA ILE A 87 -20.67 10.48 9.97
C ILE A 87 -21.97 10.74 10.75
N GLN A 88 -21.88 10.94 12.08
CA GLN A 88 -23.04 11.23 12.93
C GLN A 88 -23.70 12.57 12.59
N THR A 89 -22.92 13.62 12.31
CA THR A 89 -23.48 14.92 11.90
C THR A 89 -24.16 14.91 10.54
N ASN A 90 -23.90 13.90 9.71
CA ASN A 90 -24.63 13.65 8.45
C ASN A 90 -25.79 12.66 8.65
N GLU A 91 -26.31 12.55 9.88
CA GLU A 91 -27.52 11.80 10.22
C GLU A 91 -27.39 10.27 10.01
N SER A 92 -26.16 9.74 9.97
CA SER A 92 -25.97 8.29 10.02
C SER A 92 -26.38 7.74 11.39
N LYS A 93 -27.12 6.62 11.37
CA LYS A 93 -27.67 6.01 12.59
C LYS A 93 -26.63 5.23 13.40
N LYS A 94 -25.61 4.67 12.75
CA LYS A 94 -24.60 3.80 13.36
C LYS A 94 -23.26 3.96 12.65
N THR A 95 -22.18 3.67 13.38
CA THR A 95 -20.83 3.57 12.82
C THR A 95 -20.23 2.26 13.28
N LEU A 96 -19.59 1.55 12.36
CA LEU A 96 -18.88 0.31 12.60
C LEU A 96 -17.40 0.54 12.29
N ILE A 97 -16.53 0.10 13.18
CA ILE A 97 -15.08 0.04 12.95
C ILE A 97 -14.74 -1.41 12.66
N MET A 98 -14.21 -1.69 11.46
CA MET A 98 -13.77 -3.02 11.07
C MET A 98 -12.32 -3.21 11.49
N GLY A 99 -12.05 -4.21 12.33
CA GLY A 99 -10.73 -4.52 12.88
C GLY A 99 -9.97 -5.62 12.13
N ASP A 100 -10.50 -6.08 11.00
CA ASP A 100 -9.84 -7.09 10.16
C ASP A 100 -8.55 -6.55 9.53
N VAL A 101 -7.65 -7.47 9.18
CA VAL A 101 -6.33 -7.11 8.66
C VAL A 101 -6.45 -6.54 7.24
N ILE A 102 -5.86 -5.36 7.03
CA ILE A 102 -5.79 -4.69 5.72
C ILE A 102 -4.34 -4.41 5.36
N TYR A 103 -3.76 -5.27 4.51
CA TYR A 103 -2.38 -5.14 4.05
C TYR A 103 -2.18 -4.10 2.94
N GLY A 104 -3.25 -3.71 2.25
CA GLY A 104 -3.18 -2.86 1.06
C GLY A 104 -4.54 -2.67 0.42
N ALA A 105 -4.60 -1.80 -0.61
CA ALA A 105 -5.82 -1.44 -1.34
C ALA A 105 -6.62 -2.64 -1.90
N CYS A 106 -5.94 -3.75 -2.20
CA CYS A 106 -6.56 -4.99 -2.67
C CYS A 106 -7.35 -5.73 -1.58
N CYS A 107 -7.14 -5.40 -0.31
CA CYS A 107 -7.83 -5.99 0.84
C CYS A 107 -9.08 -5.20 1.27
N ILE A 108 -9.61 -4.33 0.39
CA ILE A 108 -10.87 -3.65 0.66
C ILE A 108 -11.96 -4.68 0.97
N ASP A 109 -12.58 -4.56 2.14
CA ASP A 109 -13.56 -5.52 2.63
C ASP A 109 -15.00 -5.03 2.43
N ASP A 110 -15.33 -4.78 1.16
CA ASP A 110 -16.63 -4.30 0.76
C ASP A 110 -17.73 -5.36 0.92
N TYR A 111 -17.36 -6.65 0.80
CA TYR A 111 -18.28 -7.76 1.00
C TYR A 111 -18.76 -7.87 2.44
N THR A 112 -17.84 -7.83 3.43
CA THR A 112 -18.22 -7.89 4.85
C THR A 112 -19.01 -6.64 5.24
N ALA A 113 -18.58 -5.44 4.80
CA ALA A 113 -19.30 -4.20 5.07
C ALA A 113 -20.76 -4.27 4.58
N ARG A 114 -20.99 -4.77 3.36
CA ARG A 114 -22.34 -4.98 2.83
C ARG A 114 -23.10 -6.05 3.63
N ALA A 115 -22.47 -7.17 3.98
CA ALA A 115 -23.10 -8.24 4.74
C ALA A 115 -23.55 -7.79 6.15
N LEU A 116 -22.83 -6.84 6.75
CA LEU A 116 -23.17 -6.21 8.02
C LEU A 116 -24.25 -5.11 7.88
N GLY A 117 -24.76 -4.87 6.68
CA GLY A 117 -25.82 -3.90 6.41
C GLY A 117 -25.34 -2.45 6.39
N CYS A 118 -24.05 -2.21 6.11
CA CYS A 118 -23.55 -0.85 5.93
C CYS A 118 -23.99 -0.27 4.57
N ASP A 119 -24.23 1.04 4.53
CA ASP A 119 -24.56 1.78 3.29
C ASP A 119 -23.35 2.46 2.65
N LEU A 120 -22.31 2.71 3.45
CA LEU A 120 -21.08 3.41 3.09
C LEU A 120 -19.88 2.75 3.78
N LEU A 121 -18.80 2.53 3.04
CA LEU A 121 -17.49 2.15 3.54
C LEU A 121 -16.52 3.33 3.44
N VAL A 122 -15.80 3.65 4.52
CA VAL A 122 -14.72 4.65 4.51
C VAL A 122 -13.39 3.90 4.59
N TYR A 123 -12.54 4.08 3.58
CA TYR A 123 -11.31 3.30 3.41
C TYR A 123 -10.09 4.20 3.39
N TYR A 124 -9.19 4.04 4.36
CA TYR A 124 -8.07 4.95 4.61
C TYR A 124 -6.78 4.54 3.92
N ALA A 125 -5.94 5.56 3.68
CA ALA A 125 -4.50 5.49 3.42
C ALA A 125 -4.05 4.78 2.13
N HIS A 126 -4.98 4.27 1.33
CA HIS A 126 -4.70 3.51 0.13
C HIS A 126 -5.34 4.15 -1.09
N SER A 127 -4.72 3.96 -2.24
CA SER A 127 -5.28 4.38 -3.52
C SER A 127 -6.53 3.58 -3.89
N CYS A 128 -7.34 4.14 -4.80
CA CYS A 128 -8.53 3.49 -5.35
C CYS A 128 -8.18 2.38 -6.36
N LEU A 129 -7.27 1.47 -6.00
CA LEU A 129 -6.87 0.34 -6.85
C LEU A 129 -8.08 -0.49 -7.28
N ILE A 130 -9.02 -0.70 -6.35
CA ILE A 130 -10.33 -1.25 -6.65
C ILE A 130 -11.26 -0.07 -6.96
N LEU A 131 -11.75 -0.01 -8.19
CA LEU A 131 -12.62 1.07 -8.63
C LEU A 131 -13.93 1.05 -7.85
N VAL A 132 -14.46 2.23 -7.54
CA VAL A 132 -15.74 2.39 -6.82
C VAL A 132 -16.91 1.68 -7.51
N ASP A 133 -16.89 1.58 -8.84
CA ASP A 133 -17.93 0.88 -9.62
C ASP A 133 -17.83 -0.65 -9.54
N ILE A 134 -16.71 -1.17 -9.04
CA ILE A 134 -16.50 -2.61 -8.78
C ILE A 134 -16.91 -2.97 -7.34
N THR A 135 -16.78 -2.01 -6.42
CA THR A 135 -17.15 -2.22 -5.02
C THR A 135 -18.64 -2.46 -4.87
N THR A 136 -18.99 -3.31 -3.92
CA THR A 136 -20.34 -3.71 -3.59
C THR A 136 -21.04 -2.71 -2.66
N ILE A 137 -20.32 -1.73 -2.14
CA ILE A 137 -20.88 -0.70 -1.28
C ILE A 137 -20.32 0.64 -1.72
N LYS A 138 -21.06 1.73 -1.51
CA LYS A 138 -20.50 3.07 -1.75
C LYS A 138 -19.23 3.18 -0.92
N THR A 139 -18.12 3.51 -1.57
CA THR A 139 -16.81 3.53 -0.92
C THR A 139 -16.23 4.94 -1.02
N LEU A 140 -15.88 5.51 0.13
CA LEU A 140 -15.14 6.76 0.25
C LEU A 140 -13.69 6.44 0.57
N TYR A 141 -12.80 6.69 -0.38
CA TYR A 141 -11.36 6.61 -0.16
C TYR A 141 -10.85 7.89 0.49
N VAL A 142 -10.13 7.74 1.60
CA VAL A 142 -9.49 8.85 2.33
C VAL A 142 -7.98 8.70 2.16
N PHE A 143 -7.42 9.54 1.29
CA PHE A 143 -5.98 9.59 1.06
C PHE A 143 -5.28 10.22 2.26
N VAL A 144 -4.11 9.68 2.57
CA VAL A 144 -3.17 10.23 3.55
C VAL A 144 -1.96 10.69 2.78
N ASP A 145 -1.49 11.90 3.04
CA ASP A 145 -0.29 12.46 2.43
C ASP A 145 0.79 12.67 3.48
N ILE A 146 2.02 12.30 3.15
CA ILE A 146 3.20 12.45 4.00
C ILE A 146 4.13 13.46 3.33
N SER A 147 4.29 14.58 4.01
CA SER A 147 5.24 15.62 3.64
C SER A 147 6.64 15.27 4.16
N ILE A 148 7.67 15.63 3.39
CA ILE A 148 9.08 15.44 3.75
C ILE A 148 9.86 16.73 3.59
N ASP A 149 11.06 16.79 4.17
CA ASP A 149 12.03 17.85 3.92
C ASP A 149 12.63 17.72 2.51
N ILE A 150 12.01 18.42 1.55
CA ILE A 150 12.45 18.45 0.14
C ILE A 150 13.85 19.06 0.01
N ALA A 151 14.19 20.07 0.82
CA ALA A 151 15.50 20.72 0.74
C ALA A 151 16.62 19.75 1.14
N HIS A 152 16.40 18.95 2.18
CA HIS A 152 17.33 17.90 2.57
C HIS A 152 17.48 16.84 1.48
N LEU A 153 16.37 16.38 0.87
CA LEU A 153 16.42 15.41 -0.23
C LEU A 153 17.27 15.95 -1.40
N LEU A 154 17.03 17.19 -1.85
CA LEU A 154 17.80 17.80 -2.94
C LEU A 154 19.29 17.90 -2.62
N SER A 155 19.65 18.41 -1.43
CA SER A 155 21.05 18.48 -1.00
C SER A 155 21.71 17.11 -0.95
N THR A 156 20.95 16.08 -0.57
CA THR A 156 21.43 14.70 -0.54
C THR A 156 21.71 14.19 -1.96
N LEU A 157 20.82 14.46 -2.92
CA LEU A 157 21.00 14.04 -4.31
C LEU A 157 22.17 14.77 -4.98
N GLU A 158 22.28 16.08 -4.78
CA GLU A 158 23.38 16.92 -5.28
C GLU A 158 24.77 16.45 -4.82
N LYS A 159 24.87 15.97 -3.58
CA LYS A 159 26.14 15.45 -3.03
C LYS A 159 26.52 14.07 -3.57
N ASN A 160 25.55 13.28 -4.02
CA ASN A 160 25.77 11.86 -4.37
C ASN A 160 25.73 11.59 -5.88
N PHE A 161 25.11 12.46 -6.67
CA PHE A 161 24.92 12.24 -8.11
C PHE A 161 25.37 13.44 -8.93
N PRO A 162 26.15 13.24 -10.01
CA PRO A 162 26.47 14.32 -10.93
C PRO A 162 25.21 14.83 -11.64
N VAL A 163 25.21 16.12 -11.99
CA VAL A 163 24.15 16.74 -12.80
C VAL A 163 24.00 16.03 -14.15
N GLY A 164 22.81 16.12 -14.74
CA GLY A 164 22.44 15.47 -16.00
C GLY A 164 21.88 14.05 -15.85
N LYS A 165 21.96 13.46 -14.65
CA LYS A 165 21.40 12.13 -14.36
C LYS A 165 19.88 12.13 -14.50
N SER A 166 19.35 11.06 -15.08
CA SER A 166 17.92 10.78 -15.17
C SER A 166 17.45 9.91 -14.02
N ILE A 167 16.55 10.47 -13.21
CA ILE A 167 16.09 9.90 -11.94
C ILE A 167 14.62 9.49 -12.09
N ALA A 168 14.35 8.18 -12.07
CA ALA A 168 13.00 7.65 -11.96
C ALA A 168 12.56 7.66 -10.49
N MET A 169 11.67 8.58 -10.14
CA MET A 169 11.18 8.76 -8.79
C MET A 169 9.91 7.95 -8.56
N VAL A 170 9.94 7.13 -7.51
CA VAL A 170 8.85 6.22 -7.15
C VAL A 170 8.61 6.23 -5.64
N GLY A 171 7.42 5.83 -5.22
CA GLY A 171 7.02 5.75 -3.82
C GLY A 171 5.65 5.10 -3.68
N ILE A 172 5.11 5.08 -2.47
CA ILE A 172 3.72 4.66 -2.23
C ILE A 172 2.78 5.86 -2.37
N ILE A 173 1.47 5.61 -2.38
CA ILE A 173 0.45 6.66 -2.59
C ILE A 173 0.58 7.82 -1.59
N GLN A 174 1.05 7.55 -0.36
CA GLN A 174 1.23 8.54 0.68
C GLN A 174 2.34 9.56 0.39
N PHE A 175 3.27 9.27 -0.53
CA PHE A 175 4.31 10.21 -0.96
C PHE A 175 4.03 10.80 -2.34
N ASN A 176 2.84 10.56 -2.90
CA ASN A 176 2.55 10.90 -4.29
C ASN A 176 2.58 12.42 -4.53
N ALA A 177 2.04 13.23 -3.62
CA ALA A 177 2.12 14.69 -3.74
C ALA A 177 3.57 15.19 -3.66
N THR A 178 4.35 14.63 -2.73
CA THR A 178 5.79 14.90 -2.60
C THR A 178 6.55 14.59 -3.88
N LEU A 179 6.31 13.43 -4.53
CA LEU A 179 6.96 13.05 -5.79
C LEU A 179 6.74 14.09 -6.90
N TYR A 180 5.52 14.64 -7.01
CA TYR A 180 5.26 15.73 -7.96
C TYR A 180 5.92 17.05 -7.53
N GLY A 181 5.92 17.34 -6.23
CA GLY A 181 6.51 18.56 -5.67
C GLY A 181 8.03 18.65 -5.86
N VAL A 182 8.74 17.53 -5.87
CA VAL A 182 10.21 17.49 -6.03
C VAL A 182 10.68 17.59 -7.49
N ARG A 183 9.77 17.41 -8.47
CA ARG A 183 10.13 17.37 -9.89
C ARG A 183 10.77 18.67 -10.37
N ALA A 184 10.09 19.81 -10.22
CA ALA A 184 10.59 21.09 -10.70
C ALA A 184 11.88 21.54 -9.97
N PRO A 185 12.01 21.36 -8.64
CA PRO A 185 13.29 21.59 -7.95
C PRO A 185 14.45 20.72 -8.48
N LEU A 186 14.22 19.45 -8.79
CA LEU A 186 15.24 18.57 -9.36
C LEU A 186 15.65 18.97 -10.77
N GLU A 187 14.68 19.32 -11.61
CA GLU A 187 14.94 19.83 -12.96
C GLU A 187 15.77 21.13 -12.90
N LYS A 188 15.48 22.02 -11.93
CA LYS A 188 16.28 23.23 -11.69
C LYS A 188 17.71 22.93 -11.21
N ALA A 189 17.90 21.87 -10.42
CA ALA A 189 19.22 21.40 -9.99
C ALA A 189 20.01 20.69 -11.10
N GLY A 190 19.42 20.54 -12.30
CA GLY A 190 20.08 19.96 -13.48
C GLY A 190 19.89 18.45 -13.64
N TYR A 191 18.91 17.84 -12.97
CA TYR A 191 18.54 16.44 -13.15
C TYR A 191 17.35 16.27 -14.09
N ASN A 192 17.27 15.13 -14.79
CA ASN A 192 16.07 14.76 -15.54
C ASN A 192 15.14 13.97 -14.61
N ALA A 193 14.05 14.57 -14.16
CA ALA A 193 13.13 13.93 -13.20
C ALA A 193 11.97 13.21 -13.93
N LEU A 194 11.92 11.88 -13.80
CA LEU A 194 10.88 11.03 -14.36
C LEU A 194 9.98 10.49 -13.23
N ILE A 195 8.67 10.56 -13.44
CA ILE A 195 7.68 9.94 -12.54
C ILE A 195 6.91 8.90 -13.36
N PRO A 196 7.32 7.62 -13.36
CA PRO A 196 6.76 6.59 -14.24
C PRO A 196 5.36 6.17 -13.78
N GLN A 197 4.58 5.54 -14.64
CA GLN A 197 3.22 5.07 -14.30
C GLN A 197 2.96 3.68 -14.87
N ILE A 198 2.26 2.86 -14.08
CA ILE A 198 1.64 1.61 -14.53
C ILE A 198 0.17 1.66 -14.13
N ALA A 199 -0.74 1.62 -15.11
CA ALA A 199 -2.17 1.67 -14.82
C ALA A 199 -2.61 0.40 -14.04
N PRO A 200 -3.55 0.53 -13.08
CA PRO A 200 -4.33 1.73 -12.75
C PRO A 200 -3.70 2.64 -11.69
N LEU A 201 -2.45 2.43 -11.28
CA LEU A 201 -1.79 3.22 -10.24
C LEU A 201 -1.53 4.66 -10.69
N SER A 202 -1.42 5.55 -9.70
CA SER A 202 -1.03 6.94 -9.93
C SER A 202 0.42 7.03 -10.43
N LYS A 203 0.81 8.12 -11.10
CA LYS A 203 2.22 8.26 -11.51
C LYS A 203 3.12 8.29 -10.26
N GLY A 204 4.21 7.55 -10.30
CA GLY A 204 5.18 7.40 -9.23
C GLY A 204 4.74 6.41 -8.16
N GLU A 205 3.48 5.99 -8.14
CA GLU A 205 2.97 5.01 -7.19
C GLU A 205 3.39 3.60 -7.59
N ILE A 206 3.91 2.86 -6.62
CA ILE A 206 4.33 1.46 -6.78
C ILE A 206 3.77 0.59 -5.65
N LEU A 207 3.52 -0.68 -5.94
CA LEU A 207 3.05 -1.67 -4.99
C LEU A 207 4.05 -2.85 -4.90
N GLY A 208 4.01 -3.60 -3.81
CA GLY A 208 4.77 -4.85 -3.70
C GLY A 208 4.47 -5.83 -4.84
N CYS A 209 3.27 -5.77 -5.42
CA CYS A 209 2.81 -6.63 -6.50
C CYS A 209 2.85 -5.98 -7.90
N THR A 210 3.13 -4.68 -8.02
CA THR A 210 2.96 -3.94 -9.29
C THR A 210 3.97 -2.81 -9.39
N PHE A 211 4.77 -2.82 -10.47
CA PHE A 211 5.79 -1.82 -10.73
C PHE A 211 5.95 -1.58 -12.24
N PRO A 212 6.16 -0.32 -12.71
CA PRO A 212 6.38 -0.03 -14.13
C PRO A 212 7.73 -0.56 -14.62
N ARG A 213 7.77 -1.26 -15.76
CA ARG A 213 9.06 -1.63 -16.35
C ARG A 213 9.70 -0.41 -17.03
N LEU A 214 10.88 -0.02 -16.55
CA LEU A 214 11.61 1.18 -16.95
C LEU A 214 12.58 0.90 -18.11
N ASP A 215 12.79 -0.36 -18.47
CA ASP A 215 13.49 -0.77 -19.70
C ASP A 215 12.84 -0.17 -20.96
N SER A 216 11.53 0.04 -20.94
CA SER A 216 10.76 0.71 -21.99
C SER A 216 10.98 2.23 -22.05
N ILE A 217 11.70 2.81 -21.09
CA ILE A 217 11.95 4.24 -20.99
C ILE A 217 13.46 4.46 -21.18
N GLU A 218 13.84 4.97 -22.35
CA GLU A 218 15.25 5.22 -22.65
C GLU A 218 15.88 6.21 -21.64
N GLY A 219 17.09 5.89 -21.21
CA GLY A 219 17.96 6.83 -20.49
C GLY A 219 17.64 7.01 -19.02
N VAL A 220 17.00 6.07 -18.32
CA VAL A 220 16.90 6.11 -16.85
C VAL A 220 18.22 5.65 -16.22
N ASP A 221 18.87 6.53 -15.45
CA ASP A 221 20.14 6.21 -14.80
C ASP A 221 19.96 5.56 -13.43
N ILE A 222 18.99 6.02 -12.64
CA ILE A 222 18.75 5.53 -11.27
C ILE A 222 17.25 5.49 -10.94
N ILE A 223 16.87 4.59 -10.03
CA ILE A 223 15.58 4.60 -9.36
C ILE A 223 15.77 5.26 -8.00
N LEU A 224 14.99 6.31 -7.71
CA LEU A 224 14.91 6.94 -6.40
C LEU A 224 13.57 6.59 -5.76
N TYR A 225 13.62 5.81 -4.69
CA TYR A 225 12.45 5.41 -3.93
C TYR A 225 12.33 6.22 -2.64
N LEU A 226 11.20 6.94 -2.51
CA LEU A 226 10.91 7.80 -1.36
C LEU A 226 10.03 7.06 -0.34
N ARG A 227 10.66 6.40 0.63
CA ARG A 227 10.02 5.81 1.82
C ARG A 227 11.09 5.13 2.68
N ASP A 228 10.76 4.90 3.95
CA ASP A 228 11.34 3.80 4.72
C ASP A 228 10.92 2.40 4.19
N GLY A 229 11.58 1.36 4.72
CA GLY A 229 11.35 -0.04 4.35
C GLY A 229 11.77 -0.42 2.92
N ARG A 230 11.93 -1.71 2.67
CA ARG A 230 12.43 -2.25 1.38
C ARG A 230 11.36 -2.94 0.54
N PHE A 231 10.24 -3.36 1.15
CA PHE A 231 9.20 -4.16 0.50
C PHE A 231 8.81 -3.67 -0.91
N HIS A 232 8.38 -2.42 -1.07
CA HIS A 232 7.98 -1.90 -2.39
C HIS A 232 9.17 -1.72 -3.35
N LEU A 233 10.34 -1.32 -2.83
CA LEU A 233 11.56 -1.16 -3.61
C LEU A 233 12.11 -2.50 -4.14
N GLU A 234 11.93 -3.59 -3.40
CA GLU A 234 12.27 -4.93 -3.89
C GLU A 234 11.50 -5.28 -5.15
N SER A 235 10.20 -4.94 -5.21
CA SER A 235 9.41 -5.09 -6.43
C SER A 235 10.01 -4.29 -7.59
N ALA A 236 10.47 -3.06 -7.34
CA ALA A 236 11.17 -2.24 -8.33
C ALA A 236 12.44 -2.92 -8.86
N MET A 237 13.28 -3.43 -7.94
CA MET A 237 14.55 -4.08 -8.26
C MET A 237 14.36 -5.42 -8.98
N ILE A 238 13.32 -6.19 -8.63
CA ILE A 238 12.96 -7.44 -9.32
C ILE A 238 12.56 -7.15 -10.78
N HIS A 239 11.79 -6.09 -11.02
CA HIS A 239 11.31 -5.74 -12.36
C HIS A 239 12.36 -4.99 -13.20
N ASN A 240 13.32 -4.31 -12.56
CA ASN A 240 14.32 -3.46 -13.22
C ASN A 240 15.74 -3.75 -12.68
N PRO A 241 16.24 -4.99 -12.88
CA PRO A 241 17.44 -5.47 -12.19
C PRO A 241 18.73 -4.79 -12.61
N THR A 242 18.74 -4.10 -13.75
CA THR A 242 19.92 -3.43 -14.31
C THR A 242 20.06 -1.98 -13.87
N ILE A 243 18.99 -1.37 -13.32
CA ILE A 243 18.99 0.05 -12.94
C ILE A 243 19.34 0.16 -11.45
N PRO A 244 20.39 0.91 -11.08
CA PRO A 244 20.72 1.17 -9.68
C PRO A 244 19.55 1.78 -8.91
N ALA A 245 19.15 1.13 -7.82
CA ALA A 245 18.07 1.59 -6.95
C ALA A 245 18.63 2.23 -5.67
N TYR A 246 18.05 3.36 -5.29
CA TYR A 246 18.37 4.09 -4.08
C TYR A 246 17.10 4.33 -3.28
N ARG A 247 17.18 4.12 -1.97
CA ARG A 247 16.12 4.41 -1.01
C ARG A 247 16.48 5.68 -0.25
N TYR A 248 15.58 6.65 -0.26
CA TYR A 248 15.65 7.78 0.64
C TYR A 248 14.60 7.61 1.74
N ASP A 249 15.08 7.44 2.96
CA ASP A 249 14.26 7.40 4.15
C ASP A 249 14.10 8.82 4.71
N PRO A 250 12.90 9.41 4.66
CA PRO A 250 12.67 10.78 5.11
C PRO A 250 12.73 10.94 6.64
N TYR A 251 12.56 9.87 7.40
CA TYR A 251 12.59 9.91 8.86
C TYR A 251 14.04 9.89 9.37
N SER A 252 14.82 8.92 8.90
CA SER A 252 16.24 8.82 9.26
C SER A 252 17.15 9.74 8.44
N ARG A 253 16.60 10.38 7.40
CA ARG A 253 17.29 11.28 6.47
C ARG A 253 18.49 10.62 5.78
N LYS A 254 18.36 9.33 5.46
CA LYS A 254 19.42 8.52 4.84
C LYS A 254 19.08 8.15 3.41
N LEU A 255 20.05 8.33 2.52
CA LEU A 255 20.04 7.75 1.18
C LEU A 255 20.91 6.50 1.17
N THR A 256 20.31 5.35 0.89
CA THR A 256 21.02 4.06 0.79
C THR A 256 20.93 3.51 -0.63
N ARG A 257 22.03 2.94 -1.13
CA ARG A 257 21.98 2.13 -2.35
C ARG A 257 21.47 0.75 -1.98
N GLU A 258 20.44 0.31 -2.67
CA GLU A 258 19.78 -0.97 -2.40
C GLU A 258 20.08 -1.96 -3.53
N SER A 259 20.25 -3.22 -3.16
CA SER A 259 20.42 -4.32 -4.10
C SER A 259 19.51 -5.48 -3.72
N TYR A 260 19.08 -6.25 -4.72
CA TYR A 260 18.30 -7.46 -4.52
C TYR A 260 19.06 -8.65 -5.09
N ASP A 261 19.38 -9.63 -4.24
CA ASP A 261 20.05 -10.85 -4.69
C ASP A 261 19.06 -11.76 -5.43
N ARG A 262 19.15 -11.74 -6.76
CA ARG A 262 18.33 -12.61 -7.60
C ARG A 262 18.71 -14.08 -7.45
N LYS A 263 19.98 -14.42 -7.19
CA LYS A 263 20.42 -15.81 -7.07
C LYS A 263 19.81 -16.47 -5.83
N GLU A 264 19.71 -15.71 -4.74
CA GLU A 264 19.04 -16.14 -3.51
C GLU A 264 17.54 -16.41 -3.75
N MET A 265 16.88 -15.65 -4.62
CA MET A 265 15.48 -15.88 -4.99
C MET A 265 15.29 -17.06 -5.99
N HIS A 266 16.17 -17.20 -6.98
CA HIS A 266 15.99 -18.17 -8.07
C HIS A 266 16.29 -19.61 -7.66
N THR A 267 17.25 -19.83 -6.75
CA THR A 267 17.66 -21.19 -6.37
C THR A 267 16.50 -21.94 -5.69
N PRO A 268 15.86 -21.41 -4.62
CA PRO A 268 14.74 -22.08 -3.98
C PRO A 268 13.52 -22.25 -4.90
N LEU A 269 13.29 -21.32 -5.83
CA LEU A 269 12.22 -21.43 -6.82
C LEU A 269 12.44 -22.59 -7.80
N ARG A 270 13.68 -22.80 -8.26
CA ARG A 270 14.02 -23.91 -9.16
C ARG A 270 13.83 -25.26 -8.47
N ASP A 271 14.24 -25.35 -7.21
CA ASP A 271 14.07 -26.56 -6.41
C ASP A 271 12.58 -26.86 -6.18
N ALA A 272 11.81 -25.84 -5.84
CA ALA A 272 10.35 -25.92 -5.73
C ALA A 272 9.71 -26.43 -7.03
N ILE A 273 10.02 -25.82 -8.18
CA ILE A 273 9.48 -26.23 -9.48
C ILE A 273 9.83 -27.69 -9.81
N THR A 274 11.04 -28.12 -9.48
CA THR A 274 11.49 -29.50 -9.75
C THR A 274 10.73 -30.49 -8.88
N SER A 275 10.54 -30.19 -7.59
CA SER A 275 9.80 -31.05 -6.66
C SER A 275 8.32 -31.20 -7.05
N VAL A 276 7.71 -30.13 -7.58
CA VAL A 276 6.29 -30.11 -7.98
C VAL A 276 5.98 -31.01 -9.16
N LYS A 277 6.96 -31.30 -10.04
CA LYS A 277 6.79 -32.29 -11.13
C LYS A 277 6.47 -33.70 -10.62
N LEU A 278 6.85 -34.01 -9.39
CA LEU A 278 6.63 -35.31 -8.76
C LEU A 278 5.35 -35.33 -7.90
N ALA A 279 4.72 -34.17 -7.68
CA ALA A 279 3.57 -34.04 -6.79
C ALA A 279 2.31 -34.66 -7.41
N LYS A 280 1.73 -35.63 -6.70
CA LYS A 280 0.53 -36.37 -7.08
C LYS A 280 -0.76 -35.69 -6.63
N LYS A 281 -0.70 -34.95 -5.51
CA LYS A 281 -1.84 -34.21 -4.96
C LYS A 281 -1.49 -32.75 -4.73
N TRP A 282 -2.29 -31.87 -5.33
CA TRP A 282 -2.11 -30.42 -5.29
C TRP A 282 -3.17 -29.76 -4.40
N GLY A 283 -2.78 -28.70 -3.73
CA GLY A 283 -3.68 -27.80 -3.03
C GLY A 283 -3.78 -26.49 -3.80
N LEU A 284 -5.00 -26.09 -4.16
CA LEU A 284 -5.28 -24.84 -4.83
C LEU A 284 -5.92 -23.88 -3.84
N ILE A 285 -5.28 -22.74 -3.61
CA ILE A 285 -5.75 -21.71 -2.69
C ILE A 285 -6.33 -20.55 -3.50
N LEU A 286 -7.57 -20.19 -3.23
CA LEU A 286 -8.19 -18.96 -3.69
C LEU A 286 -8.22 -17.96 -2.52
N GLY A 287 -7.53 -16.83 -2.67
CA GLY A 287 -7.51 -15.78 -1.65
C GLY A 287 -8.87 -15.10 -1.53
N SER A 288 -9.47 -15.10 -0.35
CA SER A 288 -10.76 -14.46 -0.08
C SER A 288 -10.65 -13.14 0.67
N LEU A 289 -9.43 -12.65 0.96
CA LEU A 289 -9.23 -11.34 1.56
C LEU A 289 -9.42 -10.24 0.51
N GLY A 290 -10.46 -9.42 0.71
CA GLY A 290 -10.89 -8.39 -0.21
C GLY A 290 -11.03 -8.91 -1.64
N ARG A 291 -10.24 -8.34 -2.54
CA ARG A 291 -10.26 -8.59 -3.99
C ARG A 291 -8.99 -9.26 -4.53
N GLN A 292 -8.22 -9.93 -3.68
CA GLN A 292 -6.95 -10.56 -4.08
C GLN A 292 -7.13 -11.82 -4.96
N GLY A 293 -8.18 -12.61 -4.72
CA GLY A 293 -8.43 -13.85 -5.45
C GLY A 293 -9.02 -13.63 -6.83
N ASN A 294 -8.71 -14.55 -7.75
CA ASN A 294 -9.25 -14.57 -9.10
C ASN A 294 -9.88 -15.94 -9.42
N PRO A 295 -11.22 -16.07 -9.31
CA PRO A 295 -11.92 -17.33 -9.58
C PRO A 295 -11.71 -17.85 -11.02
N HIS A 296 -11.56 -16.96 -12.00
CA HIS A 296 -11.30 -17.37 -13.37
C HIS A 296 -9.94 -18.06 -13.52
N THR A 297 -8.90 -17.46 -12.92
CA THR A 297 -7.56 -18.08 -12.88
C THR A 297 -7.60 -19.41 -12.15
N MET A 298 -8.33 -19.51 -11.04
CA MET A 298 -8.54 -20.76 -10.32
C MET A 298 -9.14 -21.84 -11.23
N THR A 299 -10.24 -21.53 -11.93
CA THR A 299 -10.88 -22.46 -12.88
C THR A 299 -9.93 -22.88 -14.01
N MET A 300 -9.10 -21.98 -14.53
CA MET A 300 -8.10 -22.34 -15.54
C MET A 300 -7.07 -23.35 -15.01
N ILE A 301 -6.63 -23.20 -13.75
CA ILE A 301 -5.69 -24.15 -13.12
C ILE A 301 -6.37 -25.50 -12.92
N GLU A 302 -7.59 -25.51 -12.38
CA GLU A 302 -8.38 -26.72 -12.18
C GLU A 302 -8.56 -27.51 -13.48
N GLN A 303 -8.86 -26.84 -14.59
CA GLN A 303 -8.99 -27.48 -15.90
C GLN A 303 -7.69 -28.13 -16.35
N LYS A 304 -6.54 -27.48 -16.12
CA LYS A 304 -5.22 -28.04 -16.46
C LYS A 304 -4.90 -29.28 -15.61
N LEU A 305 -5.14 -29.22 -14.30
CA LEU A 305 -4.90 -30.37 -13.42
C LEU A 305 -5.83 -31.54 -13.77
N LYS A 306 -7.11 -31.27 -14.05
CA LYS A 306 -8.07 -32.27 -14.54
C LYS A 306 -7.61 -32.93 -15.84
N ALA A 307 -7.15 -32.15 -16.82
CA ALA A 307 -6.66 -32.66 -18.10
C ALA A 307 -5.41 -33.55 -17.94
N GLN A 308 -4.60 -33.30 -16.91
CA GLN A 308 -3.40 -34.08 -16.58
C GLN A 308 -3.67 -35.24 -15.61
N GLY A 309 -4.92 -35.42 -15.15
CA GLY A 309 -5.27 -36.45 -14.16
C GLY A 309 -4.65 -36.24 -12.78
N ILE A 310 -4.23 -35.01 -12.45
CA ILE A 310 -3.62 -34.67 -11.16
C ILE A 310 -4.73 -34.45 -10.13
N LEU A 311 -4.62 -35.10 -8.97
CA LEU A 311 -5.56 -34.91 -7.87
C LEU A 311 -5.34 -33.54 -7.23
N TYR A 312 -6.44 -32.86 -6.87
CA TYR A 312 -6.33 -31.59 -6.18
C TYR A 312 -7.45 -31.32 -5.19
N VAL A 313 -7.19 -30.43 -4.23
CA VAL A 313 -8.16 -29.90 -3.27
C VAL A 313 -8.22 -28.38 -3.35
N ASN A 314 -9.41 -27.81 -3.23
CA ASN A 314 -9.61 -26.36 -3.23
C ASN A 314 -9.76 -25.84 -1.81
N LEU A 315 -9.03 -24.78 -1.47
CA LEU A 315 -9.11 -24.06 -0.22
C LEU A 315 -9.42 -22.59 -0.48
N LEU A 316 -10.39 -22.03 0.25
CA LEU A 316 -10.62 -20.60 0.31
C LEU A 316 -10.07 -20.10 1.64
N LEU A 317 -9.16 -19.12 1.58
CA LEU A 317 -8.52 -18.56 2.77
C LEU A 317 -8.47 -17.03 2.66
N SER A 318 -8.92 -16.34 3.71
CA SER A 318 -8.71 -14.89 3.84
C SER A 318 -7.22 -14.62 4.02
N GLU A 319 -6.65 -15.21 5.05
CA GLU A 319 -5.22 -15.15 5.33
C GLU A 319 -4.57 -16.53 5.20
N ILE A 320 -3.52 -16.56 4.39
CA ILE A 320 -2.77 -17.77 4.07
C ILE A 320 -1.57 -17.86 5.01
N PHE A 321 -1.61 -18.81 5.94
CA PHE A 321 -0.54 -19.06 6.90
C PHE A 321 0.06 -20.44 6.71
N PRO A 322 1.40 -20.60 6.73
CA PRO A 322 2.05 -21.90 6.60
C PRO A 322 1.53 -22.94 7.59
N GLY A 323 1.26 -22.55 8.84
CA GLY A 323 0.74 -23.44 9.87
C GLY A 323 -0.62 -24.07 9.52
N LYS A 324 -1.53 -23.33 8.87
CA LYS A 324 -2.82 -23.89 8.41
C LYS A 324 -2.63 -24.93 7.31
N LEU A 325 -1.69 -24.68 6.40
CA LEU A 325 -1.41 -25.58 5.29
C LEU A 325 -0.66 -26.85 5.74
N ALA A 326 0.21 -26.72 6.74
CA ALA A 326 0.93 -27.84 7.33
C ALA A 326 0.00 -28.90 7.95
N MET A 327 -1.25 -28.54 8.28
CA MET A 327 -2.27 -29.47 8.78
C MET A 327 -2.81 -30.44 7.70
N MET A 328 -2.50 -30.21 6.42
CA MET A 328 -2.86 -31.11 5.31
C MET A 328 -1.59 -31.81 4.81
N ASP A 329 -1.24 -32.88 5.51
CA ASP A 329 -0.01 -33.66 5.30
C ASP A 329 -0.01 -34.44 3.98
N ASP A 330 -1.19 -34.72 3.43
CA ASP A 330 -1.39 -35.42 2.15
C ASP A 330 -1.33 -34.52 0.90
N VAL A 331 -1.31 -33.19 1.06
CA VAL A 331 -1.08 -32.24 -0.03
C VAL A 331 0.42 -32.04 -0.23
N GLU A 332 0.92 -32.25 -1.44
CA GLU A 332 2.36 -32.27 -1.74
C GLU A 332 2.85 -30.95 -2.37
N CYS A 333 1.93 -30.14 -2.91
CA CYS A 333 2.23 -28.86 -3.57
C CYS A 333 1.10 -27.86 -3.33
N TRP A 334 1.42 -26.59 -3.01
CA TRP A 334 0.44 -25.51 -2.96
C TRP A 334 0.59 -24.50 -4.11
N VAL A 335 -0.54 -24.17 -4.74
CA VAL A 335 -0.64 -23.09 -5.71
C VAL A 335 -1.63 -22.08 -5.15
N GLN A 336 -1.23 -20.80 -5.13
CA GLN A 336 -2.08 -19.74 -4.61
C GLN A 336 -2.48 -18.75 -5.70
N VAL A 337 -3.76 -18.41 -5.69
CA VAL A 337 -4.39 -17.36 -6.49
C VAL A 337 -4.85 -16.29 -5.51
N ALA A 338 -3.90 -15.52 -4.98
CA ALA A 338 -4.10 -14.41 -4.04
C ALA A 338 -2.98 -13.36 -4.18
N CYS A 339 -2.50 -12.77 -3.07
CA CYS A 339 -1.40 -11.82 -3.08
C CYS A 339 -0.09 -12.45 -3.59
N PRO A 340 0.53 -11.94 -4.68
CA PRO A 340 1.74 -12.55 -5.24
C PRO A 340 2.97 -12.43 -4.34
N ARG A 341 2.96 -11.52 -3.36
CA ARG A 341 4.05 -11.34 -2.40
C ARG A 341 4.22 -12.51 -1.44
N LEU A 342 3.15 -13.23 -1.13
CA LEU A 342 3.22 -14.42 -0.28
C LEU A 342 4.16 -15.50 -0.85
N SER A 343 4.15 -15.70 -2.16
CA SER A 343 5.05 -16.65 -2.82
C SER A 343 6.50 -16.17 -2.90
N ILE A 344 6.74 -14.86 -2.87
CA ILE A 344 8.09 -14.28 -2.95
C ILE A 344 8.72 -14.22 -1.57
N ASP A 345 7.97 -13.72 -0.59
CA ASP A 345 8.47 -13.44 0.75
C ASP A 345 8.45 -14.69 1.62
N TRP A 346 7.43 -15.53 1.48
CA TRP A 346 7.19 -16.70 2.33
C TRP A 346 7.26 -18.02 1.56
N GLY A 347 7.59 -18.01 0.27
CA GLY A 347 7.54 -19.21 -0.58
C GLY A 347 8.58 -20.29 -0.27
N TYR A 348 9.51 -20.02 0.64
CA TYR A 348 10.69 -20.86 0.92
C TYR A 348 10.90 -20.98 2.43
N GLY A 349 10.40 -22.05 3.04
CA GLY A 349 10.56 -22.32 4.47
C GLY A 349 10.42 -23.80 4.81
N PRO A 350 10.97 -24.26 5.95
CA PRO A 350 11.05 -25.69 6.29
C PRO A 350 9.68 -26.36 6.50
N HIS A 351 8.62 -25.59 6.79
CA HIS A 351 7.25 -26.07 6.95
C HIS A 351 6.35 -25.81 5.74
N LEU A 352 6.95 -25.38 4.63
CA LEU A 352 6.26 -24.82 3.50
C LEU A 352 6.37 -25.79 2.31
N LYS A 353 5.28 -26.48 1.99
CA LYS A 353 5.23 -27.49 0.92
C LYS A 353 5.16 -26.88 -0.50
N TYR A 354 5.84 -25.75 -0.73
CA TYR A 354 5.93 -24.96 -1.96
C TYR A 354 4.70 -24.10 -2.31
N PHE A 355 4.94 -22.82 -2.62
CA PHE A 355 3.94 -21.86 -3.09
C PHE A 355 4.31 -21.37 -4.48
N ILE A 356 3.53 -21.72 -5.49
CA ILE A 356 3.77 -21.24 -6.85
C ILE A 356 2.74 -20.18 -7.24
N ARG A 357 3.24 -19.05 -7.77
CA ARG A 357 2.42 -18.00 -8.38
C ARG A 357 1.91 -18.46 -9.74
N TYR A 358 0.65 -18.19 -10.04
CA TYR A 358 0.13 -18.24 -11.41
C TYR A 358 0.23 -16.86 -12.07
N ALA A 359 0.83 -16.78 -13.26
CA ALA A 359 0.86 -15.55 -14.05
C ALA A 359 0.74 -15.87 -15.55
N ASN A 360 -0.10 -15.12 -16.27
CA ASN A 360 -0.23 -15.15 -17.74
C ASN A 360 -0.50 -16.56 -18.34
N GLY A 361 -1.45 -17.30 -17.77
CA GLY A 361 -1.84 -18.61 -18.32
C GLY A 361 -0.86 -19.74 -17.98
N THR A 362 0.16 -19.47 -17.17
CA THR A 362 1.17 -20.42 -16.73
C THR A 362 1.19 -20.35 -15.19
N VAL A 363 0.82 -21.44 -14.48
CA VAL A 363 1.43 -21.66 -13.14
C VAL A 363 2.90 -21.53 -13.47
N VAL A 364 3.69 -20.65 -12.86
CA VAL A 364 5.08 -20.40 -13.32
C VAL A 364 5.81 -21.75 -13.51
N TRP A 365 5.77 -22.23 -14.75
CA TRP A 365 6.17 -23.53 -15.29
C TRP A 365 7.11 -23.30 -16.48
N GLN A 366 7.38 -22.05 -16.84
CA GLN A 366 8.37 -21.69 -17.84
C GLN A 366 9.41 -20.80 -17.21
N GLN A 367 10.66 -21.26 -17.34
CA GLN A 367 11.80 -20.41 -17.67
C GLN A 367 11.30 -19.14 -18.35
N VAL A 368 11.44 -18.00 -17.68
CA VAL A 368 11.84 -16.84 -18.46
C VAL A 368 13.19 -17.27 -19.04
N ASN A 369 13.28 -17.39 -20.37
CA ASN A 369 14.58 -17.46 -21.03
C ASN A 369 15.29 -16.15 -20.67
N TYR A 370 16.00 -16.18 -19.54
CA TYR A 370 17.07 -15.25 -19.27
C TYR A 370 18.24 -15.85 -20.05
N GLU A 371 18.47 -15.32 -21.26
CA GLU A 371 19.75 -15.52 -21.93
C GLU A 371 20.87 -15.08 -20.97
N ASP A 372 21.94 -15.86 -20.97
CA ASP A 372 23.03 -15.91 -19.97
C ASP A 372 23.62 -14.54 -19.56
#